data_AF-A0A397GXA2-F1
#
_entry.id   AF-A0A397GXA2-F1
#
_cell.length_a   1.000
_cell.length_b   1.000
_cell.length_c   1.000
_cell.angle_alpha   90.00
_cell.angle_beta   90.00
_cell.angle_gamma   90.00
#
_symmetry.space_group_name_H-M   'P 1'
#
loop_
_entity.id
_entity.type
_entity.pdbx_description
1 polymer ?
#
loop_
_entity_poly.entity_id
_entity_poly.type
_entity_poly.pdbx_seq_one_letter_code
_entity_poly.pdbx_strand_id
1 'polypeptide(L)'
;MSIMMFAEKIPVHLILASMCFVIYVIRQQITADLNARVERLTADFTSRDATFIIEGQRIMTMVNTVIETINGITANYESLRDQLDHLTETGSIATLRSEQFNTPPEHISNSSRRSSHASSSGSSHSSFSNIISTTWNEFKIIFDRIMRENNYSLDDMCNTVSVEIRGLGMGKISKETVKKFYYNDSDMRGGTLKKIGSWIDSKNNLANNLASNTE
;
A
#
# COMPACT_ATOMS: atom_id res chain seq x y z
N MET A 1 -11.72 -90.09 28.72
CA MET A 1 -11.45 -89.84 27.29
C MET A 1 -12.11 -88.52 26.87
N SER A 2 -11.60 -87.36 27.33
CA SER A 2 -12.15 -86.03 26.97
C SER A 2 -11.12 -84.90 27.06
N ILE A 3 -9.85 -85.14 26.75
CA ILE A 3 -8.80 -84.09 26.79
C ILE A 3 -8.22 -83.78 25.39
N MET A 4 -8.53 -84.60 24.37
CA MET A 4 -7.91 -84.46 23.04
C MET A 4 -8.69 -83.58 22.02
N MET A 5 -9.78 -82.92 22.40
CA MET A 5 -10.53 -82.04 21.46
C MET A 5 -10.17 -80.56 21.52
N PHE A 6 -9.25 -80.13 22.39
CA PHE A 6 -8.92 -78.70 22.57
C PHE A 6 -7.74 -78.19 21.75
N ALA A 7 -6.93 -79.07 21.14
CA ALA A 7 -5.66 -78.68 20.52
C ALA A 7 -5.79 -78.08 19.10
N GLU A 8 -6.90 -78.30 18.40
CA GLU A 8 -7.00 -77.95 16.96
C GLU A 8 -7.62 -76.56 16.69
N LYS A 9 -8.34 -75.98 17.66
CA LYS A 9 -9.00 -74.66 17.51
C LYS A 9 -8.19 -73.45 17.99
N ILE A 10 -7.10 -73.68 18.72
CA ILE A 10 -6.22 -72.64 19.28
C ILE A 10 -5.59 -71.73 18.20
N PRO A 11 -5.17 -72.22 17.00
CA PRO A 11 -4.52 -71.38 16.00
C PRO A 11 -5.42 -70.28 15.43
N VAL A 12 -6.70 -70.58 15.19
CA VAL A 12 -7.64 -69.64 14.56
C VAL A 12 -7.99 -68.48 15.51
N HIS A 13 -8.18 -68.78 16.80
CA HIS A 13 -8.44 -67.75 17.81
C HIS A 13 -7.24 -66.82 18.02
N LEU A 14 -6.01 -67.35 17.93
CA LEU A 14 -4.80 -66.54 18.03
C LEU A 14 -4.63 -65.60 16.83
N ILE A 15 -4.92 -66.08 15.61
CA ILE A 15 -4.91 -65.25 14.39
C ILE A 15 -5.97 -64.15 14.49
N LEU A 16 -7.19 -64.49 14.93
CA LEU A 16 -8.26 -63.50 15.12
C LEU A 16 -7.87 -62.45 16.17
N ALA A 17 -7.35 -62.86 17.32
CA ALA A 17 -6.90 -61.95 18.37
C ALA A 17 -5.77 -61.03 17.87
N SER A 18 -4.81 -61.57 17.11
CA SER A 18 -3.74 -60.79 16.48
C SER A 18 -4.29 -59.74 15.51
N MET A 19 -5.25 -60.11 14.66
CA MET A 19 -5.88 -59.16 13.72
C MET A 19 -6.66 -58.08 14.46
N CYS A 20 -7.42 -58.44 15.50
CA CYS A 20 -8.12 -57.47 16.34
C CYS A 20 -7.14 -56.50 17.01
N PHE A 21 -5.99 -56.99 17.48
CA PHE A 21 -4.95 -56.15 18.07
C PHE A 21 -4.36 -55.16 17.05
N VAL A 22 -4.03 -55.61 15.85
CA VAL A 22 -3.52 -54.73 14.78
C VAL A 22 -4.56 -53.66 14.41
N ILE A 23 -5.83 -54.05 14.23
CA ILE A 23 -6.91 -53.10 13.94
C ILE A 23 -7.07 -52.08 15.08
N TYR A 24 -6.96 -52.52 16.33
CA TYR A 24 -7.02 -51.64 17.49
C TYR A 24 -5.87 -50.62 17.49
N VAL A 25 -4.64 -51.05 17.24
CA VAL A 25 -3.48 -50.16 17.15
C VAL A 25 -3.63 -49.15 16.02
N ILE A 26 -4.04 -49.61 14.83
CA ILE A 26 -4.28 -48.72 13.68
C ILE A 26 -5.37 -47.69 14.01
N ARG A 27 -6.47 -48.12 14.64
CA ARG A 27 -7.53 -47.20 15.08
C ARG A 27 -7.00 -46.14 16.03
N GLN A 28 -6.21 -46.51 17.02
CA GLN A 28 -5.64 -45.56 17.98
C GLN A 28 -4.71 -44.56 17.30
N GLN A 29 -3.89 -45.01 16.35
CA GLN A 29 -2.99 -44.13 15.59
C GLN A 29 -3.77 -43.12 14.73
N ILE A 30 -4.82 -43.57 14.04
CA ILE A 30 -5.69 -42.69 13.23
C ILE A 30 -6.40 -41.67 14.14
N THR A 31 -6.93 -42.10 15.28
CA THR A 31 -7.60 -41.19 16.24
C THR A 31 -6.64 -40.14 16.75
N ALA A 32 -5.40 -40.52 17.09
CA ALA A 32 -4.39 -39.56 17.55
C ALA A 32 -4.00 -38.55 16.46
N ASP A 33 -3.75 -39.01 15.22
CA ASP A 33 -3.42 -38.11 14.10
C ASP A 33 -4.58 -37.16 13.77
N LEU A 34 -5.82 -37.65 13.77
CA LEU A 34 -7.00 -36.84 13.53
C LEU A 34 -7.18 -35.76 14.61
N ASN A 35 -7.04 -36.13 15.89
CA ASN A 35 -7.14 -35.18 16.99
C ASN A 35 -6.07 -34.08 16.89
N ALA A 36 -4.82 -34.45 16.62
CA ALA A 36 -3.74 -33.49 16.46
C ALA A 36 -4.00 -32.52 15.28
N ARG A 37 -4.56 -33.01 14.17
CA ARG A 37 -4.94 -32.17 13.02
C ARG A 37 -6.07 -31.21 13.37
N VAL A 38 -7.09 -31.69 14.09
CA VAL A 38 -8.22 -30.87 14.53
C VAL A 38 -7.73 -29.77 15.47
N GLU A 39 -6.92 -30.09 16.48
CA GLU A 39 -6.37 -29.10 17.40
C GLU A 39 -5.54 -28.04 16.66
N ARG A 40 -4.69 -28.47 15.73
CA ARG A 40 -3.88 -27.54 14.91
C ARG A 40 -4.76 -26.62 14.06
N LEU A 41 -5.81 -27.16 13.44
CA LEU A 41 -6.74 -26.39 12.62
C LEU A 41 -7.55 -25.40 13.47
N THR A 42 -8.00 -25.82 14.66
CA THR A 42 -8.67 -24.95 15.63
C THR A 42 -7.75 -23.80 16.03
N ALA A 43 -6.49 -24.08 16.38
CA ALA A 43 -5.53 -23.05 16.73
C ALA A 43 -5.25 -22.06 15.59
N ASP A 44 -5.12 -22.57 14.35
CA ASP A 44 -4.93 -21.72 13.16
C ASP A 44 -6.13 -20.78 12.93
N PHE A 45 -7.35 -21.32 13.00
CA PHE A 45 -8.56 -20.50 12.86
C PHE A 45 -8.69 -19.46 13.97
N THR A 46 -8.44 -19.83 15.23
CA THR A 46 -8.46 -18.87 16.35
C THR A 46 -7.41 -17.77 16.17
N SER A 47 -6.21 -18.11 15.71
CA SER A 47 -5.15 -17.11 15.45
C SER A 47 -5.53 -16.16 14.32
N ARG A 48 -6.12 -16.68 13.25
CA ARG A 48 -6.60 -15.86 12.12
C ARG A 48 -7.74 -14.95 12.54
N ASP A 49 -8.69 -15.46 13.32
CA ASP A 49 -9.82 -14.68 13.83
C ASP A 49 -9.35 -13.51 14.70
N ALA A 50 -8.43 -13.77 15.63
CA ALA A 50 -7.80 -12.73 16.44
C ALA A 50 -7.11 -11.65 15.59
N THR A 51 -6.44 -12.06 14.52
CA THR A 51 -5.77 -11.14 13.59
C THR A 51 -6.79 -10.27 12.85
N PHE A 52 -7.89 -10.85 12.36
CA PHE A 52 -8.97 -10.10 11.71
C PHE A 52 -9.64 -9.10 12.66
N ILE A 53 -9.86 -9.47 13.92
CA ILE A 53 -10.43 -8.58 14.93
C ILE A 53 -9.50 -7.37 15.17
N ILE A 54 -8.20 -7.61 15.35
CA ILE A 54 -7.21 -6.54 15.57
C ILE A 54 -7.18 -5.58 14.38
N GLU A 55 -7.13 -6.11 13.15
CA GLU A 55 -7.12 -5.24 11.97
C GLU A 55 -8.45 -4.51 11.74
N GLY A 56 -9.59 -5.14 12.07
CA GLY A 56 -10.89 -4.48 12.06
C GLY A 56 -10.94 -3.28 13.01
N GLN A 57 -10.41 -3.43 14.23
CA GLN A 57 -10.32 -2.34 15.21
C GLN A 57 -9.41 -1.20 14.74
N ARG A 58 -8.29 -1.55 14.10
CA ARG A 58 -7.36 -0.56 13.55
C ARG A 58 -8.00 0.24 12.42
N ILE A 59 -8.68 -0.43 11.49
CA ILE A 59 -9.43 0.24 10.40
C ILE A 59 -10.48 1.17 10.99
N MET A 60 -11.27 0.71 11.96
CA MET A 60 -12.28 1.54 12.64
C MET A 60 -11.66 2.81 13.26
N THR A 61 -10.50 2.67 13.91
CA THR A 61 -9.79 3.80 14.51
C THR A 61 -9.34 4.81 13.45
N MET A 62 -8.77 4.33 12.34
CA MET A 62 -8.37 5.21 11.23
C MET A 62 -9.57 5.94 10.60
N VAL A 63 -10.68 5.24 10.40
CA VAL A 63 -11.93 5.83 9.88
C VAL A 63 -12.42 6.94 10.81
N ASN A 64 -12.42 6.71 12.12
CA ASN A 64 -12.81 7.73 13.10
C ASN A 64 -11.92 8.98 13.02
N THR A 65 -10.59 8.81 12.93
CA THR A 65 -9.66 9.94 12.78
C THR A 65 -9.90 10.72 11.48
N VAL A 66 -10.19 10.03 10.37
CA VAL A 66 -10.54 10.68 9.10
C VAL A 66 -11.83 11.48 9.24
N ILE A 67 -12.86 10.91 9.88
CA ILE A 67 -14.13 11.60 10.15
C ILE A 67 -13.90 12.86 10.98
N GLU A 68 -13.11 12.78 12.05
CA GLU A 68 -12.76 13.94 12.88
C GLU A 68 -12.02 15.03 12.09
N THR A 69 -11.08 14.63 11.23
CA THR A 69 -10.33 15.56 10.38
C THR A 69 -11.25 16.26 9.39
N ILE A 70 -12.14 15.52 8.73
CA ILE A 70 -13.13 16.09 7.81
C ILE A 70 -14.04 17.07 8.54
N ASN A 71 -14.56 16.71 9.72
CA ASN A 71 -15.40 17.59 10.52
C ASN A 71 -14.66 18.89 10.88
N GLY A 72 -13.37 18.82 11.23
CA GLY A 72 -12.54 20.00 11.49
C GLY A 72 -12.35 20.89 10.25
N ILE A 73 -12.11 20.29 9.09
CA ILE A 73 -12.00 21.02 7.81
C ILE A 73 -13.32 21.70 7.46
N THR A 74 -14.44 20.98 7.58
CA THR A 74 -15.78 21.53 7.32
C THR A 74 -16.06 22.73 8.22
N ALA A 75 -15.80 22.63 9.52
CA ALA A 75 -15.99 23.74 10.44
C ALA A 75 -15.12 24.96 10.10
N ASN A 76 -13.86 24.74 9.70
CA ASN A 76 -12.97 25.82 9.27
C ASN A 76 -13.46 26.49 7.97
N TYR A 77 -13.92 25.69 7.01
CA TYR A 77 -14.48 26.20 5.76
C TYR A 77 -15.70 27.08 5.98
N GLU A 78 -16.65 26.62 6.81
CA GLU A 78 -17.83 27.44 7.16
C GLU A 78 -17.42 28.75 7.86
N SER A 79 -16.46 28.71 8.79
CA SER A 79 -15.96 29.93 9.43
C SER A 79 -15.30 30.92 8.47
N LEU A 80 -14.49 30.43 7.52
CA LEU A 80 -13.89 31.27 6.49
C LEU A 80 -14.94 31.88 5.56
N ARG A 81 -15.99 31.12 5.27
CA ARG A 81 -17.11 31.58 4.45
C ARG A 81 -17.90 32.68 5.14
N ASP A 82 -18.23 32.51 6.41
CA ASP A 82 -18.89 33.54 7.21
C ASP A 82 -18.06 34.84 7.27
N GLN A 83 -16.73 34.73 7.42
CA GLN A 83 -15.83 35.88 7.40
C GLN A 83 -15.83 36.60 6.04
N LEU A 84 -15.85 35.85 4.94
CA LEU A 84 -15.89 36.41 3.59
C LEU A 84 -17.23 37.12 3.31
N ASP A 85 -18.34 36.54 3.77
CA ASP A 85 -19.67 37.12 3.63
C ASP A 85 -19.75 38.45 4.40
N HIS A 86 -19.22 38.50 5.63
CA HIS A 86 -19.13 39.76 6.41
C HIS A 86 -18.29 40.82 5.69
N LEU A 87 -17.13 40.46 5.12
CA LEU A 87 -16.26 41.40 4.40
C LEU A 87 -16.95 42.00 3.16
N THR A 88 -17.78 41.19 2.49
CA THR A 88 -18.56 41.58 1.32
C THR A 88 -19.71 42.52 1.70
N GLU A 89 -20.34 42.30 2.86
CA GLU A 89 -21.39 43.16 3.40
C GLU A 89 -20.83 44.51 3.93
N THR A 90 -19.58 44.54 4.42
CA THR A 90 -18.97 45.77 4.98
C THR A 90 -18.39 46.74 3.92
N GLY A 91 -18.48 46.44 2.62
CA GLY A 91 -18.28 47.44 1.55
C GLY A 91 -16.88 48.02 1.33
N SER A 92 -15.79 47.31 1.67
CA SER A 92 -14.41 47.87 1.62
C SER A 92 -13.55 47.49 0.39
N ILE A 93 -14.14 47.08 -0.74
CA ILE A 93 -13.38 46.68 -1.96
C ILE A 93 -13.48 47.71 -3.10
N ALA A 94 -14.30 48.76 -2.98
CA ALA A 94 -14.51 49.73 -4.07
C ALA A 94 -13.39 50.79 -4.25
N THR A 95 -12.45 50.95 -3.31
CA THR A 95 -11.64 52.18 -3.24
C THR A 95 -10.24 52.10 -3.90
N LEU A 96 -9.73 50.94 -4.32
CA LEU A 96 -8.35 50.83 -4.83
C LEU A 96 -8.17 50.96 -6.35
N ARG A 97 -9.20 51.36 -7.12
CA ARG A 97 -9.14 51.39 -8.60
C ARG A 97 -9.08 52.78 -9.24
N SER A 98 -9.23 53.88 -8.49
CA SER A 98 -9.50 55.21 -9.10
C SER A 98 -8.38 56.28 -9.01
N GLU A 99 -7.16 55.97 -8.56
CA GLU A 99 -6.13 57.03 -8.37
C GLU A 99 -4.94 57.02 -9.35
N GLN A 100 -4.83 56.09 -10.32
CA GLN A 100 -3.65 56.00 -11.21
C GLN A 100 -3.86 56.42 -12.67
N PHE A 101 -4.96 57.08 -13.04
CA PHE A 101 -5.15 57.54 -14.42
C PHE A 101 -5.76 58.94 -14.50
N ASN A 102 -4.94 59.97 -14.31
CA ASN A 102 -5.25 61.32 -14.78
C ASN A 102 -3.95 62.09 -15.10
N THR A 103 -3.44 61.95 -16.33
CA THR A 103 -2.73 63.01 -17.11
C THR A 103 -2.44 62.53 -18.55
N PRO A 104 -2.88 63.24 -19.60
CA PRO A 104 -2.40 63.13 -20.99
C PRO A 104 -1.80 64.47 -21.52
N PRO A 105 -1.32 64.60 -22.79
CA PRO A 105 -0.49 63.70 -23.62
C PRO A 105 0.71 64.44 -24.31
N GLU A 106 1.80 63.73 -24.66
CA GLU A 106 2.77 64.22 -25.66
C GLU A 106 3.20 63.12 -26.64
N HIS A 107 3.63 63.56 -27.81
CA HIS A 107 3.44 62.96 -29.14
C HIS A 107 4.80 62.50 -29.74
N ILE A 108 4.74 61.67 -30.82
CA ILE A 108 5.76 61.47 -31.89
C ILE A 108 6.63 60.17 -31.88
N SER A 109 6.14 59.20 -32.68
CA SER A 109 6.74 58.53 -33.86
C SER A 109 8.02 57.66 -33.85
N ASN A 110 7.77 56.41 -34.28
CA ASN A 110 8.42 55.59 -35.35
C ASN A 110 9.83 54.95 -35.22
N SER A 111 9.84 53.66 -35.64
CA SER A 111 10.76 53.00 -36.58
C SER A 111 11.82 51.98 -36.09
N SER A 112 11.47 50.69 -36.26
CA SER A 112 12.17 49.62 -37.01
C SER A 112 13.53 48.99 -36.60
N ARG A 113 13.56 47.66 -36.84
CA ARG A 113 14.68 46.69 -37.05
C ARG A 113 15.20 45.96 -35.79
N ARG A 114 15.17 44.63 -35.63
CA ARG A 114 15.54 43.40 -36.41
C ARG A 114 16.84 42.80 -35.83
N SER A 115 16.77 41.50 -35.47
CA SER A 115 17.87 40.55 -35.17
C SER A 115 18.71 40.82 -33.90
N SER A 116 19.21 39.85 -33.11
CA SER A 116 19.18 38.38 -33.10
C SER A 116 19.96 37.88 -31.87
N HIS A 117 19.67 36.65 -31.45
CA HIS A 117 20.56 35.73 -30.73
C HIS A 117 21.19 36.17 -29.39
N ALA A 118 20.67 35.59 -28.31
CA ALA A 118 21.52 35.09 -27.23
C ALA A 118 20.88 33.82 -26.66
N SER A 119 21.52 32.69 -26.96
CA SER A 119 21.25 31.38 -26.38
C SER A 119 21.34 31.44 -24.85
N SER A 120 20.32 30.94 -24.16
CA SER A 120 20.48 30.43 -22.80
C SER A 120 19.96 28.99 -22.76
N SER A 121 20.91 28.10 -22.98
CA SER A 121 20.85 26.67 -22.67
C SER A 121 20.60 26.46 -21.18
N GLY A 122 19.57 25.71 -20.81
CA GLY A 122 19.45 25.15 -19.47
C GLY A 122 18.04 24.98 -18.89
N SER A 123 17.07 24.43 -19.63
CA SER A 123 15.72 24.15 -19.08
C SER A 123 15.43 22.67 -18.80
N SER A 124 16.39 21.76 -19.03
CA SER A 124 16.17 20.32 -18.88
C SER A 124 16.34 19.77 -17.45
N HIS A 125 16.98 20.53 -16.54
CA HIS A 125 17.17 20.08 -15.14
C HIS A 125 15.94 20.31 -14.25
N SER A 126 15.15 21.36 -14.48
CA SER A 126 13.98 21.68 -13.65
C SER A 126 12.86 20.66 -13.82
N SER A 127 12.56 20.25 -15.06
CA SER A 127 11.55 19.22 -15.34
C SER A 127 11.97 17.85 -14.79
N PHE A 128 13.25 17.50 -14.86
CA PHE A 128 13.73 16.20 -14.38
C PHE A 128 13.70 16.12 -12.84
N SER A 129 14.07 17.20 -12.15
CA SER A 129 13.97 17.30 -10.69
C SER A 129 12.51 17.21 -10.21
N ASN A 130 11.58 17.82 -10.93
CA ASN A 130 10.15 17.75 -10.61
C ASN A 130 9.60 16.33 -10.78
N ILE A 131 9.97 15.63 -11.86
CA ILE A 131 9.55 14.24 -12.11
C ILE A 131 10.08 13.32 -11.01
N ILE A 132 11.36 13.45 -10.63
CA ILE A 132 11.94 12.65 -9.54
C ILE A 132 11.20 12.88 -8.23
N SER A 133 10.91 14.14 -7.90
CA SER A 133 10.21 14.51 -6.66
C SER A 133 8.80 13.90 -6.61
N THR A 134 8.05 14.00 -7.70
CA THR A 134 6.70 13.41 -7.78
C THR A 134 6.72 11.89 -7.66
N THR A 135 7.58 11.22 -8.43
CA THR A 135 7.71 9.75 -8.38
C THR A 135 8.17 9.27 -7.01
N TRP A 136 9.09 10.01 -6.36
CA TRP A 136 9.54 9.68 -5.01
C TRP A 136 8.41 9.81 -3.98
N ASN A 137 7.62 10.89 -4.05
CA ASN A 137 6.53 11.11 -3.11
C ASN A 137 5.45 10.02 -3.24
N GLU A 138 5.05 9.68 -4.46
CA GLU A 138 4.09 8.60 -4.72
C GLU A 138 4.62 7.24 -4.26
N PHE A 139 5.88 6.95 -4.60
CA PHE A 139 6.56 5.75 -4.12
C PHE A 139 6.51 5.68 -2.60
N LYS A 140 6.89 6.75 -1.90
CA LYS A 140 7.00 6.77 -0.45
C LYS A 140 5.64 6.55 0.22
N ILE A 141 4.59 7.20 -0.28
CA ILE A 141 3.23 7.02 0.22
C ILE A 141 2.80 5.56 0.10
N ILE A 142 2.96 4.95 -1.08
CA ILE A 142 2.57 3.56 -1.32
C ILE A 142 3.45 2.59 -0.52
N PHE A 143 4.76 2.86 -0.47
CA PHE A 143 5.73 2.05 0.25
C PHE A 143 5.42 2.02 1.74
N ASP A 144 5.28 3.19 2.36
CA ASP A 144 4.97 3.32 3.79
C ASP A 144 3.60 2.70 4.12
N ARG A 145 2.61 2.84 3.23
CA ARG A 145 1.30 2.21 3.38
C ARG A 145 1.43 0.69 3.43
N ILE A 146 2.00 0.07 2.39
CA ILE A 146 2.12 -1.39 2.29
C ILE A 146 3.00 -1.94 3.43
N MET A 147 4.10 -1.26 3.74
CA MET A 147 4.98 -1.64 4.85
C MET A 147 4.23 -1.68 6.18
N ARG A 148 3.38 -0.68 6.45
CA ARG A 148 2.60 -0.56 7.68
C ARG A 148 1.38 -1.49 7.70
N GLU A 149 0.78 -1.79 6.56
CA GLU A 149 -0.34 -2.73 6.44
C GLU A 149 0.09 -4.18 6.64
N ASN A 150 1.31 -4.53 6.21
CA ASN A 150 1.82 -5.91 6.26
C ASN A 150 2.82 -6.14 7.40
N ASN A 151 3.06 -5.14 8.25
CA ASN A 151 4.06 -5.17 9.32
C ASN A 151 5.47 -5.60 8.85
N TYR A 152 5.84 -5.18 7.63
CA TYR A 152 7.16 -5.49 7.10
C TYR A 152 8.24 -4.64 7.76
N SER A 153 9.41 -5.25 8.00
CA SER A 153 10.61 -4.46 8.24
C SER A 153 10.99 -3.69 6.96
N LEU A 154 11.81 -2.64 7.10
CA LEU A 154 12.27 -1.88 5.93
C LEU A 154 13.00 -2.78 4.93
N ASP A 155 13.78 -3.75 5.43
CA ASP A 155 14.51 -4.70 4.57
C ASP A 155 13.57 -5.66 3.84
N ASP A 156 12.55 -6.17 4.53
CA ASP A 156 11.53 -7.05 3.94
C ASP A 156 10.73 -6.31 2.86
N MET A 157 10.34 -5.07 3.13
CA MET A 157 9.61 -4.25 2.16
C MET A 157 10.49 -3.92 0.94
N CYS A 158 11.75 -3.55 1.14
CA CYS A 158 12.68 -3.33 0.04
C CYS A 158 12.89 -4.61 -0.80
N ASN A 159 12.92 -5.78 -0.17
CA ASN A 159 13.00 -7.06 -0.85
C ASN A 159 11.72 -7.36 -1.65
N THR A 160 10.55 -7.13 -1.05
CA THR A 160 9.25 -7.29 -1.72
C THR A 160 9.14 -6.44 -2.98
N VAL A 161 9.45 -5.14 -2.89
CA VAL A 161 9.47 -4.23 -4.05
C VAL A 161 10.45 -4.73 -5.13
N SER A 162 11.63 -5.21 -4.71
CA SER A 162 12.62 -5.74 -5.63
C SER A 162 12.13 -6.99 -6.39
N VAL A 163 11.40 -7.87 -5.72
CA VAL A 163 10.81 -9.09 -6.31
C VAL A 163 9.67 -8.73 -7.25
N GLU A 164 8.79 -7.81 -6.84
CA GLU A 164 7.64 -7.39 -7.64
C GLU A 164 8.07 -6.67 -8.92
N ILE A 165 9.05 -5.76 -8.85
CA ILE A 165 9.65 -5.11 -10.04
C ILE A 165 10.21 -6.15 -11.01
N ARG A 166 10.84 -7.22 -10.50
CA ARG A 166 11.32 -8.32 -11.33
C ARG A 166 10.16 -9.09 -11.97
N GLY A 167 9.07 -9.30 -11.23
CA GLY A 167 7.83 -9.91 -11.73
C GLY A 167 7.15 -9.11 -12.86
N LEU A 168 7.31 -7.77 -12.84
CA LEU A 168 6.82 -6.88 -13.90
C LEU A 168 7.68 -6.88 -15.18
N GLY A 169 8.70 -7.75 -15.26
CA GLY A 169 9.59 -7.81 -16.44
C GLY A 169 10.55 -6.63 -16.56
N MET A 170 10.65 -5.77 -15.54
CA MET A 170 11.45 -4.56 -15.55
C MET A 170 12.96 -4.78 -15.31
N GLY A 171 13.38 -6.04 -15.26
CA GLY A 171 14.77 -6.44 -15.01
C GLY A 171 15.16 -6.34 -13.53
N LYS A 172 16.40 -6.73 -13.23
CA LYS A 172 16.90 -6.79 -11.85
C LYS A 172 17.07 -5.39 -11.25
N ILE A 173 16.56 -5.19 -10.05
CA ILE A 173 16.89 -4.10 -9.12
C ILE A 173 17.36 -4.77 -7.81
N SER A 174 18.20 -4.11 -7.01
CA SER A 174 18.58 -4.65 -5.69
C SER A 174 17.78 -3.98 -4.58
N LYS A 175 17.57 -4.68 -3.47
CA LYS A 175 16.89 -4.12 -2.29
C LYS A 175 17.63 -2.90 -1.74
N GLU A 176 18.96 -2.85 -1.85
CA GLU A 176 19.78 -1.70 -1.45
C GLU A 176 19.49 -0.48 -2.33
N THR A 177 19.26 -0.66 -3.63
CA THR A 177 18.83 0.43 -4.53
C THR A 177 17.45 0.96 -4.14
N VAL A 178 16.51 0.07 -3.82
CA VAL A 178 15.17 0.46 -3.34
C VAL A 178 15.28 1.23 -2.02
N LYS A 179 16.10 0.75 -1.09
CA LYS A 179 16.34 1.40 0.21
C LYS A 179 16.95 2.79 0.07
N LYS A 180 17.92 2.96 -0.84
CA LYS A 180 18.48 4.28 -1.15
C LYS A 180 17.44 5.23 -1.75
N PHE A 181 16.56 4.72 -2.62
CA PHE A 181 15.45 5.49 -3.15
C PHE A 181 14.47 5.92 -2.07
N TYR A 182 14.15 5.05 -1.11
CA TYR A 182 13.32 5.39 0.03
C TYR A 182 13.86 6.58 0.83
N TYR A 183 15.16 6.60 1.14
CA TYR A 183 15.80 7.71 1.87
C TYR A 183 16.07 8.95 1.02
N ASN A 184 15.71 8.95 -0.26
CA ASN A 184 16.06 10.01 -1.21
C ASN A 184 17.58 10.24 -1.32
N ASP A 185 18.38 9.19 -1.10
CA ASP A 185 19.82 9.28 -0.87
C ASP A 185 20.64 8.91 -2.13
N SER A 186 20.18 9.29 -3.33
CA SER A 186 21.03 9.14 -4.55
C SER A 186 20.63 10.00 -5.73
N ASP A 187 21.62 10.19 -6.60
CA ASP A 187 21.49 10.61 -7.99
C ASP A 187 20.79 9.50 -8.80
N MET A 188 19.46 9.57 -8.87
CA MET A 188 18.63 8.49 -9.41
C MET A 188 18.70 8.46 -10.92
N ARG A 189 19.47 7.49 -11.42
CA ARG A 189 19.57 7.19 -12.86
C ARG A 189 18.17 6.86 -13.40
N GLY A 190 17.82 7.38 -14.59
CA GLY A 190 16.49 7.22 -15.20
C GLY A 190 15.98 5.77 -15.29
N GLY A 191 16.88 4.79 -15.36
CA GLY A 191 16.54 3.38 -15.32
C GLY A 191 15.93 2.91 -13.99
N THR A 192 16.31 3.49 -12.85
CA THR A 192 15.72 3.18 -11.54
C THR A 192 14.33 3.80 -11.42
N LEU A 193 14.18 5.06 -11.85
CA LEU A 193 12.88 5.75 -11.85
C LEU A 193 11.85 5.01 -12.70
N LYS A 194 12.22 4.53 -13.89
CA LYS A 194 11.31 3.75 -14.75
C LYS A 194 10.81 2.48 -14.06
N LYS A 195 11.70 1.75 -13.39
CA LYS A 195 11.35 0.50 -12.68
C LYS A 195 10.41 0.76 -11.52
N ILE A 196 10.69 1.80 -10.73
CA ILE A 196 9.88 2.19 -9.58
C ILE A 196 8.53 2.76 -10.02
N GLY A 197 8.51 3.60 -11.07
CA GLY A 197 7.28 4.12 -11.66
C GLY A 197 6.32 3.01 -12.08
N SER A 198 6.79 1.97 -12.75
CA SER A 198 5.90 0.86 -13.13
C SER A 198 5.43 0.00 -11.96
N TRP A 199 6.19 -0.03 -10.87
CA TRP A 199 5.71 -0.63 -9.63
C TRP A 199 4.57 0.20 -9.00
N ILE A 200 4.73 1.53 -8.96
CA ILE A 200 3.68 2.47 -8.52
C ILE A 200 2.41 2.27 -9.35
N ASP A 201 2.53 2.27 -10.68
CA ASP A 201 1.40 2.08 -11.61
C ASP A 201 0.68 0.75 -11.35
N SER A 202 1.43 -0.32 -11.11
CA SER A 202 0.86 -1.63 -10.79
C SER A 202 0.05 -1.62 -9.49
N LYS A 203 0.52 -0.92 -8.46
CA LYS A 203 -0.19 -0.79 -7.18
C LYS A 203 -1.42 0.10 -7.28
N ASN A 204 -1.36 1.19 -8.04
CA ASN A 204 -2.50 2.07 -8.27
C ASN A 204 -3.60 1.37 -9.07
N ASN A 205 -3.24 0.59 -10.10
CA ASN A 205 -4.21 -0.20 -10.84
C ASN A 205 -4.87 -1.28 -9.98
N LEU A 206 -4.15 -1.90 -9.05
CA LEU A 206 -4.74 -2.86 -8.11
C LEU A 206 -5.74 -2.17 -7.17
N ALA A 207 -5.41 -0.99 -6.65
CA ALA A 207 -6.28 -0.22 -5.78
C ALA A 207 -7.58 0.23 -6.50
N ASN A 208 -7.48 0.65 -7.76
CA ASN A 208 -8.63 1.07 -8.55
C ASN A 208 -9.57 -0.09 -8.91
N ASN A 209 -9.03 -1.27 -9.21
CA ASN A 209 -9.84 -2.47 -9.45
C ASN A 209 -10.54 -2.99 -8.18
N LEU A 210 -9.99 -2.70 -7.00
CA LEU A 210 -10.64 -3.02 -5.72
C LEU A 210 -11.81 -2.06 -5.44
N ALA A 211 -11.68 -0.79 -5.84
CA ALA A 211 -12.72 0.22 -5.71
C ALA A 211 -13.90 0.01 -6.69
N SER A 212 -13.64 -0.41 -7.93
CA SER A 212 -14.67 -0.60 -8.97
C SER A 212 -15.51 -1.87 -8.83
N ASN A 213 -15.12 -2.81 -7.96
CA ASN A 213 -15.88 -4.04 -7.69
C ASN A 213 -16.82 -3.90 -6.47
N THR A 214 -17.01 -2.68 -5.98
CA THR A 214 -17.87 -2.36 -4.81
C THR A 214 -19.12 -1.54 -5.20
N GLU A 215 -19.33 -1.26 -6.49
CA GLU A 215 -20.63 -0.80 -7.06
C GLU A 215 -21.42 -1.99 -7.61
#